data_AF-A0A5Q0H2V4-F1
#
_entry.id   AF-A0A5Q0H2V4-F1
#
_cell.length_a   1.000
_cell.length_b   1.000
_cell.length_c   1.000
_cell.angle_alpha   90.00
_cell.angle_beta   90.00
_cell.angle_gamma   90.00
#
_symmetry.space_group_name_H-M   'P 1'
#
loop_
_entity.id
_entity.type
_entity.pdbx_description
1 polymer ?
#
loop_
_entity_poly.entity_id
_entity_poly.type
_entity_poly.pdbx_seq_one_letter_code
_entity_poly.pdbx_strand_id
1 'polypeptide(L)'
;MITVECIARGYLTGLGLREYQRDGAVSGVALPPGLLDGSKLPEPIFTPTTKGGDTGHDEFMRFDDVVDQVGRETAERLRELTLAIYTFGAAIAAERGIIIADTKLEFGLAPDGTLVLGDEVLTSDSSRFWPADQWQPGREGGQPSFDKQFVRDWSLTTGWDKTPPGPAMPDDIVEATRARYVEVYERITGNTWPQDPEFRRDPATDPAYAGYRTDALDGHLNYNRRIHGD
;
A
#
# COMPACT_ATOMS: atom_id res chain seq x y z
N MET A 1 17.57 2.52 -6.04
CA MET A 1 16.40 2.71 -5.15
C MET A 1 16.90 2.76 -3.72
N ILE A 2 16.25 3.56 -2.88
CA ILE A 2 16.45 3.54 -1.43
C ILE A 2 15.72 2.33 -0.88
N THR A 3 16.36 1.54 -0.02
CA THR A 3 15.81 0.31 0.57
C THR A 3 15.01 0.60 1.84
N VAL A 4 14.08 1.56 1.74
CA VAL A 4 13.14 1.94 2.80
C VAL A 4 11.76 2.08 2.17
N GLU A 5 10.80 1.34 2.67
CA GLU A 5 9.41 1.50 2.29
C GLU A 5 8.80 2.66 3.09
N CYS A 6 8.42 3.71 2.38
CA CYS A 6 7.98 4.96 3.00
C CYS A 6 6.45 4.94 3.15
N ILE A 7 5.97 4.48 4.30
CA ILE A 7 4.54 4.34 4.55
C ILE A 7 4.00 5.56 5.31
N ALA A 8 2.93 6.16 4.80
CA ALA A 8 2.11 7.11 5.54
C ALA A 8 0.81 6.46 6.00
N ARG A 9 0.36 6.75 7.22
CA ARG A 9 -0.93 6.30 7.76
C ARG A 9 -1.72 7.48 8.27
N GLY A 10 -2.96 7.63 7.83
CA GLY A 10 -3.93 8.54 8.48
C GLY A 10 -5.02 7.79 9.23
N TYR A 11 -5.13 6.48 9.04
CA TYR A 11 -6.03 5.61 9.78
C TYR A 11 -5.27 4.39 10.31
N LEU A 12 -5.66 3.92 11.49
CA LEU A 12 -5.03 2.79 12.15
C LEU A 12 -5.68 1.48 11.68
N THR A 13 -4.91 0.62 11.02
CA THR A 13 -5.34 -0.70 10.58
C THR A 13 -4.13 -1.60 10.32
N GLY A 14 -4.38 -2.86 9.93
CA GLY A 14 -3.35 -3.79 9.47
C GLY A 14 -2.21 -4.00 10.48
N LEU A 15 -0.96 -4.05 9.99
CA LEU A 15 0.21 -4.25 10.85
C LEU A 15 0.38 -3.11 11.87
N GLY A 16 0.03 -1.86 11.51
CA GLY A 16 0.13 -0.73 12.44
C GLY A 16 -0.78 -0.89 13.65
N LEU A 17 -2.00 -1.43 13.45
CA LEU A 17 -2.89 -1.75 14.57
C LEU A 17 -2.27 -2.81 15.49
N ARG A 18 -1.63 -3.85 14.94
CA ARG A 18 -0.99 -4.92 15.73
C ARG A 18 0.14 -4.37 16.60
N GLU A 19 0.98 -3.48 16.05
CA GLU A 19 2.05 -2.83 16.82
C GLU A 19 1.48 -1.93 17.92
N TYR A 20 0.47 -1.11 17.59
CA TYR A 20 -0.20 -0.26 18.56
C TYR A 20 -0.86 -1.04 19.70
N GLN A 21 -1.48 -2.17 19.43
CA GLN A 21 -2.07 -3.03 20.48
C GLN A 21 -1.02 -3.59 21.43
N ARG A 22 0.21 -3.81 20.95
CA ARG A 22 1.33 -4.31 21.76
C ARG A 22 1.96 -3.19 22.59
N ASP A 23 2.24 -2.04 21.96
CA ASP A 23 3.16 -1.03 22.51
C ASP A 23 2.54 0.35 22.74
N GLY A 24 1.30 0.58 22.27
CA GLY A 24 0.68 1.91 22.24
C GLY A 24 1.33 2.86 21.22
N ALA A 25 2.13 2.32 20.30
CA ALA A 25 2.88 3.09 19.31
C ALA A 25 2.97 2.33 17.97
N VAL A 26 3.30 3.06 16.89
CA VAL A 26 3.61 2.47 15.57
C VAL A 26 4.90 3.07 15.05
N SER A 27 5.89 2.24 14.68
CA SER A 27 7.24 2.69 14.29
C SER A 27 7.87 3.64 15.32
N GLY A 28 7.58 3.44 16.62
CA GLY A 28 8.03 4.31 17.72
C GLY A 28 7.24 5.62 17.89
N VAL A 29 6.23 5.89 17.06
CA VAL A 29 5.33 7.04 17.23
C VAL A 29 4.21 6.67 18.20
N ALA A 30 4.23 7.25 19.41
CA ALA A 30 3.18 7.02 20.41
C ALA A 30 1.83 7.54 19.93
N LEU A 31 0.78 6.75 20.12
CA LEU A 31 -0.59 7.10 19.72
C LEU A 31 -1.50 7.24 20.94
N PRO A 32 -2.58 8.03 20.86
CA PRO A 32 -3.56 8.15 21.93
C PRO A 32 -4.18 6.79 22.28
N PRO A 33 -4.56 6.54 23.54
CA PRO A 33 -5.26 5.32 23.93
C PRO A 33 -6.66 5.25 23.32
N GLY A 34 -7.22 4.03 23.27
CA GLY A 34 -8.60 3.80 22.84
C GLY A 34 -8.82 3.71 21.33
N LEU A 35 -7.76 3.75 20.52
CA LEU A 35 -7.88 3.51 19.08
C LEU A 35 -8.26 2.05 18.78
N LEU A 36 -9.19 1.88 17.84
CA LEU A 36 -9.67 0.62 17.27
C LEU A 36 -9.24 0.49 15.80
N ASP A 37 -9.47 -0.68 15.20
CA ASP A 37 -9.31 -0.84 13.74
C ASP A 37 -10.17 0.18 12.97
N GLY A 38 -9.60 0.81 11.95
CA GLY A 38 -10.23 1.88 11.18
C GLY A 38 -10.25 3.23 11.88
N SER A 39 -9.65 3.41 13.07
CA SER A 39 -9.64 4.72 13.74
C SER A 39 -8.86 5.75 12.93
N LYS A 40 -9.43 6.95 12.77
CA LYS A 40 -8.69 8.09 12.22
C LYS A 40 -7.66 8.57 13.23
N LEU A 41 -6.42 8.77 12.77
CA LEU A 41 -5.35 9.30 13.60
C LEU A 41 -5.50 10.84 13.76
N PRO A 42 -5.00 11.42 14.87
CA PRO A 42 -5.02 12.88 15.06
C PRO A 42 -4.29 13.63 13.93
N GLU A 43 -3.19 13.05 13.46
CA GLU A 43 -2.40 13.51 12.32
C GLU A 43 -1.82 12.30 11.57
N PRO A 44 -1.55 12.41 10.26
CA PRO A 44 -0.87 11.36 9.52
C PRO A 44 0.55 11.12 10.06
N ILE A 45 0.95 9.85 10.16
CA ILE A 45 2.25 9.46 10.69
C ILE A 45 3.08 8.71 9.64
N PHE A 46 4.40 8.84 9.74
CA PHE A 46 5.37 8.13 8.90
C PHE A 46 5.82 6.87 9.64
N THR A 47 5.57 5.71 9.05
CA THR A 47 5.81 4.40 9.66
C THR A 47 6.64 3.51 8.74
N PRO A 48 7.94 3.78 8.59
CA PRO A 48 8.77 3.11 7.60
C PRO A 48 8.91 1.62 7.89
N THR A 49 9.12 0.84 6.84
CA THR A 49 9.50 -0.57 6.93
C THR A 49 10.75 -0.86 6.09
N THR A 50 11.48 -1.92 6.45
CA THR A 50 12.55 -2.44 5.61
C THR A 50 11.98 -2.96 4.29
N LYS A 51 12.79 -2.95 3.23
CA LYS A 51 12.42 -3.56 1.94
C LYS A 51 12.98 -4.97 1.85
N GLY A 52 12.18 -5.98 2.21
CA GLY A 52 12.57 -7.39 2.27
C GLY A 52 13.80 -7.63 3.15
N GLY A 53 13.63 -7.45 4.46
CA GLY A 53 14.68 -7.61 5.47
C GLY A 53 15.34 -8.98 5.48
N ASP A 54 16.20 -9.25 6.48
CA ASP A 54 17.01 -10.48 6.54
C ASP A 54 16.19 -11.78 6.49
N THR A 55 14.92 -11.70 6.92
CA THR A 55 13.95 -12.81 6.92
C THR A 55 13.16 -12.95 5.62
N GLY A 56 13.35 -12.02 4.68
CA GLY A 56 12.59 -11.91 3.45
C GLY A 56 11.26 -11.19 3.60
N HIS A 57 10.89 -10.71 4.79
CA HIS A 57 9.68 -9.93 5.07
C HIS A 57 10.02 -8.47 5.45
N ASP A 58 9.04 -7.58 5.32
CA ASP A 58 9.21 -6.17 5.68
C ASP A 58 9.02 -6.01 7.20
N GLU A 59 9.97 -5.36 7.85
CA GLU A 59 9.98 -5.17 9.31
C GLU A 59 9.81 -3.69 9.63
N PHE A 60 9.09 -3.38 10.73
CA PHE A 60 8.94 -2.01 11.18
C PHE A 60 10.29 -1.38 11.51
N MET A 61 10.49 -0.17 10.97
CA MET A 61 11.61 0.69 11.30
C MET A 61 11.12 1.86 12.14
N ARG A 62 11.97 2.32 13.07
CA ARG A 62 11.85 3.63 13.68
C ARG A 62 12.48 4.68 12.77
N PHE A 63 12.14 5.94 12.99
CA PHE A 63 12.74 7.04 12.23
C PHE A 63 14.26 7.09 12.36
N ASP A 64 14.81 6.80 13.56
CA ASP A 64 16.25 6.79 13.77
C ASP A 64 16.95 5.67 12.97
N ASP A 65 16.30 4.51 12.76
CA ASP A 65 16.84 3.45 11.91
C ASP A 65 16.96 3.92 10.44
N VAL A 66 15.99 4.72 9.97
CA VAL A 66 16.06 5.35 8.64
C VAL A 66 17.19 6.38 8.59
N VAL A 67 17.37 7.19 9.64
CA VAL A 67 18.48 8.15 9.74
C VAL A 67 19.83 7.45 9.66
N ASP A 68 20.00 6.34 10.36
CA ASP A 68 21.24 5.54 10.34
C ASP A 68 21.51 4.96 8.94
N GLN A 69 20.46 4.60 8.20
CA GLN A 69 20.58 4.01 6.88
C GLN A 69 20.86 5.02 5.75
N VAL A 70 20.20 6.19 5.75
CA VAL A 70 20.26 7.14 4.62
C VAL A 70 20.79 8.52 4.97
N GLY A 71 21.14 8.76 6.24
CA GLY A 71 21.52 10.05 6.78
C GLY A 71 20.30 10.92 7.13
N ARG A 72 20.49 11.82 8.11
CA ARG A 72 19.41 12.64 8.69
C ARG A 72 18.68 13.48 7.67
N GLU A 73 19.40 14.17 6.79
CA GLU A 73 18.81 15.07 5.78
C GLU A 73 17.88 14.30 4.84
N THR A 74 18.35 13.17 4.29
CA THR A 74 17.55 12.30 3.42
C THR A 74 16.35 11.72 4.18
N ALA A 75 16.52 11.24 5.41
CA ALA A 75 15.45 10.67 6.21
C ALA A 75 14.34 11.69 6.50
N GLU A 76 14.71 12.92 6.86
CA GLU A 76 13.75 14.01 7.07
C GLU A 76 12.99 14.33 5.78
N ARG A 77 13.69 14.36 4.64
CA ARG A 77 13.06 14.61 3.34
C ARG A 77 12.11 13.48 2.91
N LEU A 78 12.48 12.22 3.15
CA LEU A 78 11.61 11.06 2.91
C LEU A 78 10.32 11.18 3.72
N ARG A 79 10.43 11.46 5.02
CA ARG A 79 9.26 11.65 5.90
C ARG A 79 8.39 12.81 5.42
N GLU A 80 8.98 13.97 5.14
CA GLU A 80 8.24 15.16 4.69
C GLU A 80 7.48 14.90 3.38
N LEU A 81 8.17 14.39 2.35
CA LEU A 81 7.55 14.10 1.06
C LEU A 81 6.47 13.03 1.16
N THR A 82 6.70 11.99 1.98
CA THR A 82 5.74 10.91 2.17
C THR A 82 4.44 11.42 2.79
N LEU A 83 4.54 12.22 3.85
CA LEU A 83 3.38 12.81 4.50
C LEU A 83 2.69 13.86 3.62
N ALA A 84 3.45 14.64 2.84
CA ALA A 84 2.91 15.63 1.91
C ALA A 84 2.11 14.97 0.77
N ILE A 85 2.69 13.95 0.11
CA ILE A 85 2.03 13.19 -0.96
C ILE A 85 0.77 12.52 -0.43
N TYR A 86 0.86 11.84 0.72
CA TYR A 86 -0.29 11.23 1.37
C TYR A 86 -1.39 12.24 1.67
N THR A 87 -1.05 13.35 2.32
CA THR A 87 -2.03 14.37 2.72
C THR A 87 -2.74 14.97 1.51
N PHE A 88 -1.99 15.27 0.46
CA PHE A 88 -2.54 15.79 -0.79
C PHE A 88 -3.48 14.79 -1.46
N GLY A 89 -3.04 13.53 -1.62
CA GLY A 89 -3.84 12.47 -2.22
C GLY A 89 -5.09 12.13 -1.41
N ALA A 90 -4.96 12.06 -0.09
CA ALA A 90 -6.08 11.78 0.82
C ALA A 90 -7.14 12.89 0.79
N ALA A 91 -6.72 14.15 0.66
CA ALA A 91 -7.66 15.28 0.49
C ALA A 91 -8.47 15.15 -0.81
N ILE A 92 -7.81 14.86 -1.94
CA ILE A 92 -8.48 14.66 -3.23
C ILE A 92 -9.44 13.46 -3.18
N ALA A 93 -8.99 12.33 -2.63
CA ALA A 93 -9.81 11.13 -2.52
C ALA A 93 -11.05 11.36 -1.63
N ALA A 94 -10.90 12.14 -0.55
CA ALA A 94 -12.00 12.46 0.35
C ALA A 94 -13.12 13.25 -0.35
N GLU A 95 -12.77 14.18 -1.24
CA GLU A 95 -13.75 14.90 -2.08
C GLU A 95 -14.56 13.96 -3.00
N ARG A 96 -14.04 12.77 -3.26
CA ARG A 96 -14.63 11.73 -4.12
C ARG A 96 -15.24 10.58 -3.31
N GLY A 97 -15.42 10.75 -2.00
CA GLY A 97 -16.02 9.75 -1.12
C GLY A 97 -15.12 8.53 -0.86
N ILE A 98 -13.80 8.69 -0.99
CA ILE A 98 -12.81 7.64 -0.73
C ILE A 98 -11.90 8.07 0.43
N ILE A 99 -11.69 7.16 1.37
CA ILE A 99 -10.67 7.27 2.41
C ILE A 99 -9.42 6.51 1.95
N ILE A 100 -8.26 7.16 2.04
CA ILE A 100 -6.96 6.50 1.94
C ILE A 100 -6.47 6.22 3.37
N ALA A 101 -6.55 4.96 3.80
CA ALA A 101 -6.18 4.59 5.16
C ALA A 101 -4.67 4.71 5.38
N ASP A 102 -3.90 4.16 4.44
CA ASP A 102 -2.45 4.25 4.35
C ASP A 102 -1.98 4.08 2.90
N THR A 103 -0.73 4.46 2.63
CA THR A 103 -0.03 4.26 1.35
C THR A 103 1.44 3.96 1.59
N LYS A 104 2.03 3.08 0.78
CA LYS A 104 3.50 2.97 0.60
C LYS A 104 3.94 3.85 -0.56
N LEU A 105 5.08 4.50 -0.41
CA LEU A 105 5.84 5.12 -1.49
C LEU A 105 7.26 4.55 -1.53
N GLU A 106 7.90 4.64 -2.68
CA GLU A 106 9.33 4.36 -2.83
C GLU A 106 10.06 5.53 -3.45
N PHE A 107 11.32 5.67 -3.06
CA PHE A 107 12.17 6.73 -3.57
C PHE A 107 13.50 6.16 -4.07
N GLY A 108 14.09 6.86 -5.03
CA GLY A 108 15.45 6.64 -5.51
C GLY A 108 16.23 7.95 -5.48
N LEU A 109 17.53 7.85 -5.77
CA LEU A 109 18.39 9.00 -5.98
C LEU A 109 18.77 9.05 -7.46
N ALA A 110 18.61 10.22 -8.07
CA ALA A 110 19.17 10.51 -9.38
C ALA A 110 20.72 10.60 -9.32
N PRO A 111 21.43 10.59 -10.47
CA PRO A 111 22.90 10.66 -10.47
C PRO A 111 23.49 11.89 -9.79
N ASP A 112 22.74 12.98 -9.71
CA ASP A 112 23.13 14.23 -9.04
C ASP A 112 22.77 14.27 -7.53
N GLY A 113 22.21 13.18 -7.00
CA GLY A 113 21.76 13.07 -5.62
C GLY A 113 20.34 13.57 -5.37
N THR A 114 19.60 14.02 -6.39
CA THR A 114 18.20 14.43 -6.23
C THR A 114 17.34 13.25 -5.82
N LEU A 115 16.51 13.43 -4.79
CA LEU A 115 15.52 12.44 -4.37
C LEU A 115 14.35 12.41 -5.36
N VAL A 116 14.07 11.23 -5.91
CA VAL A 116 13.06 11.01 -6.94
C VAL A 116 12.04 9.99 -6.45
N LEU A 117 10.76 10.32 -6.61
CA LEU A 117 9.67 9.37 -6.39
C LEU A 117 9.77 8.26 -7.46
N GLY A 118 9.84 7.02 -7.03
CA GLY A 118 9.82 5.85 -7.88
C GLY A 118 8.59 4.99 -7.62
N ASP A 119 8.54 3.83 -8.27
CA ASP A 119 7.42 2.88 -8.20
C ASP A 119 6.07 3.53 -8.55
N GLU A 120 4.97 2.88 -8.20
CA GLU A 120 3.61 3.42 -8.26
C GLU A 120 3.27 4.32 -7.05
N VAL A 121 2.21 5.12 -7.21
CA VAL A 121 1.81 6.15 -6.24
C VAL A 121 0.30 6.15 -6.09
N LEU A 122 -0.19 5.95 -4.87
CA LEU A 122 -1.62 6.04 -4.54
C LEU A 122 -2.52 5.19 -5.45
N THR A 123 -2.13 3.94 -5.64
CA THR A 123 -2.89 2.92 -6.38
C THR A 123 -3.55 1.93 -5.42
N SER A 124 -4.49 1.11 -5.89
CA SER A 124 -5.09 0.03 -5.07
C SER A 124 -4.09 -1.06 -4.65
N ASP A 125 -2.88 -1.04 -5.21
CA ASP A 125 -1.80 -1.97 -4.88
C ASP A 125 -0.90 -1.43 -3.76
N SER A 126 -0.65 -0.12 -3.78
CA SER A 126 0.20 0.61 -2.84
C SER A 126 -0.56 1.25 -1.68
N SER A 127 -1.89 1.33 -1.77
CA SER A 127 -2.77 2.01 -0.80
C SER A 127 -3.98 1.18 -0.39
N ARG A 128 -4.48 1.45 0.82
CA ARG A 128 -5.78 0.94 1.26
C ARG A 128 -6.88 1.97 1.04
N PHE A 129 -7.87 1.64 0.21
CA PHE A 129 -8.98 2.52 -0.13
C PHE A 129 -10.29 2.03 0.46
N TRP A 130 -10.97 2.89 1.22
CA TRP A 130 -12.27 2.60 1.82
C TRP A 130 -13.35 3.55 1.29
N PRO A 131 -14.58 3.07 1.07
CA PRO A 131 -15.73 3.93 0.83
C PRO A 131 -16.06 4.74 2.09
N ALA A 132 -16.01 6.06 1.98
CA ALA A 132 -16.16 6.96 3.13
C ALA A 132 -17.55 6.88 3.77
N ASP A 133 -18.59 6.57 2.97
CA ASP A 133 -19.98 6.40 3.41
C ASP A 133 -20.22 5.11 4.22
N GLN A 134 -19.26 4.18 4.23
CA GLN A 134 -19.36 2.91 4.97
C GLN A 134 -18.26 2.74 6.03
N TRP A 135 -17.42 3.77 6.20
CA TRP A 135 -16.35 3.76 7.19
C TRP A 135 -16.90 3.81 8.61
N GLN A 136 -16.45 2.87 9.44
CA GLN A 136 -16.84 2.79 10.84
C GLN A 136 -15.69 2.24 11.69
N PRO A 137 -15.06 3.04 12.58
CA PRO A 137 -14.07 2.52 13.52
C PRO A 137 -14.62 1.38 14.37
N GLY A 138 -13.83 0.30 14.53
CA GLY A 138 -14.21 -0.88 15.29
C GLY A 138 -15.20 -1.82 14.59
N ARG A 139 -15.44 -1.65 13.29
CA ARG A 139 -16.32 -2.53 12.50
C ARG A 139 -15.88 -3.99 12.56
N GLU A 140 -16.82 -4.87 12.88
CA GLU A 140 -16.60 -6.32 12.85
C GLU A 140 -16.34 -6.78 11.41
N GLY A 141 -15.30 -7.60 11.22
CA GLY A 141 -14.86 -8.05 9.88
C GLY A 141 -14.03 -7.04 9.08
N GLY A 142 -13.68 -5.89 9.66
CA GLY A 142 -12.84 -4.87 9.01
C GLY A 142 -13.62 -3.87 8.16
N GLN A 143 -12.91 -2.90 7.58
CA GLN A 143 -13.51 -1.92 6.67
C GLN A 143 -13.79 -2.54 5.30
N PRO A 144 -14.91 -2.20 4.62
CA PRO A 144 -15.04 -2.47 3.21
C PRO A 144 -13.87 -1.85 2.46
N SER A 145 -13.32 -2.59 1.50
CA SER A 145 -12.17 -2.13 0.76
C SER A 145 -12.35 -2.26 -0.74
N PHE A 146 -11.79 -1.30 -1.47
CA PHE A 146 -11.60 -1.34 -2.91
C PHE A 146 -10.25 -1.93 -3.32
N ASP A 147 -9.42 -2.34 -2.36
CA ASP A 147 -8.09 -2.89 -2.61
C ASP A 147 -8.08 -4.44 -2.64
N LYS A 148 -6.87 -4.99 -2.68
CA LYS A 148 -6.54 -6.43 -2.66
C LYS A 148 -7.20 -7.23 -1.54
N GLN A 149 -7.77 -6.60 -0.51
CA GLN A 149 -8.41 -7.29 0.60
C GLN A 149 -9.46 -8.30 0.11
N PHE A 150 -10.18 -8.01 -0.97
CA PHE A 150 -11.14 -8.95 -1.55
C PHE A 150 -10.50 -10.29 -2.01
N VAL A 151 -9.36 -10.22 -2.70
CA VAL A 151 -8.62 -11.43 -3.12
C VAL A 151 -8.04 -12.15 -1.90
N ARG A 152 -7.57 -11.41 -0.89
CA ARG A 152 -7.07 -12.01 0.36
C ARG A 152 -8.17 -12.78 1.08
N ASP A 153 -9.33 -12.16 1.25
CA ASP A 153 -10.47 -12.77 1.93
C ASP A 153 -10.92 -14.03 1.18
N TRP A 154 -10.97 -13.99 -0.16
CA TRP A 154 -11.20 -15.18 -0.97
C TRP A 154 -10.12 -16.25 -0.74
N SER A 155 -8.83 -15.89 -0.77
CA SER A 155 -7.74 -16.87 -0.62
C SER A 155 -7.82 -17.65 0.70
N LEU A 156 -8.26 -17.01 1.79
CA LEU A 156 -8.44 -17.64 3.09
C LEU A 156 -9.55 -18.71 3.08
N THR A 157 -10.52 -18.59 2.17
CA THR A 157 -11.60 -19.59 2.01
C THR A 157 -11.15 -20.87 1.29
N THR A 158 -10.01 -20.83 0.59
CA THR A 158 -9.52 -21.95 -0.22
C THR A 158 -8.82 -23.04 0.59
N GLY A 159 -8.43 -22.74 1.84
CA GLY A 159 -7.58 -23.62 2.66
C GLY A 159 -6.13 -23.71 2.18
N TRP A 160 -5.72 -22.85 1.24
CA TRP A 160 -4.35 -22.78 0.76
C TRP A 160 -3.40 -22.32 1.86
N ASP A 161 -2.30 -23.07 2.04
CA ASP A 161 -1.25 -22.83 3.04
C ASP A 161 -0.23 -21.76 2.59
N LYS A 162 -0.54 -21.03 1.52
CA LYS A 162 0.32 -20.01 0.90
C LYS A 162 1.58 -20.57 0.23
N THR A 163 1.69 -21.89 0.06
CA THR A 163 2.79 -22.53 -0.67
C THR A 163 2.54 -22.48 -2.20
N PRO A 164 3.42 -21.89 -3.02
CA PRO A 164 3.23 -21.84 -4.47
C PRO A 164 3.21 -23.22 -5.16
N PRO A 165 2.45 -23.39 -6.26
CA PRO A 165 1.53 -22.41 -6.84
C PRO A 165 0.22 -22.31 -6.04
N GLY A 166 -0.34 -21.11 -5.96
CA GLY A 166 -1.66 -20.89 -5.38
C GLY A 166 -2.80 -21.43 -6.27
N PRO A 167 -4.02 -21.54 -5.71
CA PRO A 167 -5.18 -21.95 -6.47
C PRO A 167 -5.49 -20.95 -7.59
N ALA A 168 -5.99 -21.45 -8.73
CA ALA A 168 -6.48 -20.59 -9.80
C ALA A 168 -7.65 -19.73 -9.29
N MET A 169 -7.59 -18.41 -9.53
CA MET A 169 -8.68 -17.51 -9.17
C MET A 169 -9.88 -17.75 -10.09
N PRO A 170 -11.08 -17.98 -9.53
CA PRO A 170 -12.32 -18.02 -10.28
C PRO A 170 -12.59 -16.69 -11.01
N ASP A 171 -13.24 -16.76 -12.18
CA ASP A 171 -13.53 -15.59 -13.02
C ASP A 171 -14.33 -14.51 -12.28
N ASP A 172 -15.26 -14.89 -11.39
CA ASP A 172 -16.05 -13.95 -10.60
C ASP A 172 -15.19 -13.18 -9.60
N ILE A 173 -14.13 -13.80 -9.04
CA ILE A 173 -13.17 -13.12 -8.18
C ILE A 173 -12.31 -12.15 -8.98
N VAL A 174 -11.87 -12.55 -10.17
CA VAL A 174 -11.09 -11.70 -11.10
C VAL A 174 -11.91 -10.47 -11.50
N GLU A 175 -13.14 -10.66 -11.97
CA GLU A 175 -14.02 -9.57 -12.39
C GLU A 175 -14.40 -8.64 -11.24
N ALA A 176 -14.69 -9.20 -10.05
CA ALA A 176 -14.99 -8.40 -8.86
C ALA A 176 -13.78 -7.59 -8.37
N THR A 177 -12.56 -8.12 -8.52
CA THR A 177 -11.33 -7.38 -8.21
C THR A 177 -11.12 -6.26 -9.22
N ARG A 178 -11.23 -6.58 -10.52
CA ARG A 178 -11.11 -5.60 -11.60
C ARG A 178 -12.11 -4.44 -11.44
N ALA A 179 -13.37 -4.76 -11.13
CA ALA A 179 -14.42 -3.77 -10.95
C ALA A 179 -14.09 -2.74 -9.86
N ARG A 180 -13.48 -3.18 -8.74
CA ARG A 180 -13.06 -2.28 -7.65
C ARG A 180 -11.92 -1.35 -8.06
N TYR A 181 -10.95 -1.86 -8.82
CA TYR A 181 -9.84 -1.05 -9.34
C TYR A 181 -10.34 0.02 -10.31
N VAL A 182 -11.25 -0.38 -11.21
CA VAL A 182 -11.92 0.55 -12.13
C VAL A 182 -12.70 1.60 -11.33
N GLU A 183 -13.49 1.19 -10.34
CA GLU A 183 -14.29 2.11 -9.54
C GLU A 183 -13.45 3.15 -8.81
N VAL A 184 -12.34 2.76 -8.19
CA VAL A 184 -11.40 3.69 -7.55
C VAL A 184 -10.81 4.65 -8.57
N TYR A 185 -10.32 4.15 -9.70
CA TYR A 185 -9.77 4.96 -10.77
C TYR A 185 -10.78 6.01 -11.24
N GLU A 186 -12.01 5.60 -11.56
CA GLU A 186 -13.02 6.48 -12.11
C GLU A 186 -13.48 7.52 -11.08
N ARG A 187 -13.64 7.13 -9.81
CA ARG A 187 -14.01 8.06 -8.73
C ARG A 187 -12.91 9.10 -8.47
N ILE A 188 -11.65 8.69 -8.35
CA ILE A 188 -10.54 9.59 -8.02
C ILE A 188 -10.24 10.52 -9.20
N THR A 189 -10.17 9.97 -10.41
CA THR A 189 -9.74 10.75 -11.59
C THR A 189 -10.88 11.51 -12.26
N GLY A 190 -12.13 11.07 -12.09
CA GLY A 190 -13.28 11.57 -12.85
C GLY A 190 -13.30 11.12 -14.31
N ASN A 191 -12.37 10.28 -14.74
CA ASN A 191 -12.30 9.74 -16.09
C ASN A 191 -12.98 8.38 -16.16
N THR A 192 -13.50 8.00 -17.33
CA THR A 192 -13.97 6.64 -17.58
C THR A 192 -12.79 5.72 -17.85
N TRP A 193 -12.81 4.51 -17.29
CA TRP A 193 -11.80 3.50 -17.56
C TRP A 193 -11.80 3.11 -19.05
N PRO A 194 -10.62 3.09 -19.72
CA PRO A 194 -10.53 2.72 -21.13
C PRO A 194 -11.06 1.30 -21.36
N GLN A 195 -12.02 1.15 -22.27
CA GLN A 195 -12.53 -0.15 -22.71
C GLN A 195 -11.69 -0.76 -23.86
N ASP A 196 -10.60 -0.09 -24.23
CA ASP A 196 -9.78 -0.47 -25.38
C ASP A 196 -9.08 -1.83 -25.13
N PRO A 197 -9.27 -2.82 -26.01
CA PRO A 197 -8.58 -4.11 -25.93
C PRO A 197 -7.04 -4.01 -25.94
N GLU A 198 -6.43 -2.91 -26.37
CA GLU A 198 -4.98 -2.71 -26.24
C GLU A 198 -4.50 -2.62 -24.77
N PHE A 199 -5.37 -2.21 -23.83
CA PHE A 199 -5.10 -2.26 -22.39
C PHE A 199 -5.35 -3.63 -21.75
N ARG A 200 -5.83 -4.62 -22.54
CA ARG A 200 -6.01 -6.03 -22.11
C ARG A 200 -4.84 -6.92 -22.52
N ARG A 201 -3.76 -6.35 -23.06
CA ARG A 201 -2.63 -7.12 -23.53
C ARG A 201 -1.89 -7.73 -22.34
N ASP A 202 -1.74 -9.05 -22.37
CA ASP A 202 -0.99 -9.79 -21.37
C ASP A 202 0.49 -9.40 -21.47
N PRO A 203 1.09 -8.84 -20.39
CA PRO A 203 2.50 -8.45 -20.40
C PRO A 203 3.45 -9.61 -20.74
N ALA A 204 3.03 -10.86 -20.48
CA ALA A 204 3.82 -12.06 -20.81
C ALA A 204 3.82 -12.39 -22.31
N THR A 205 2.87 -11.85 -23.08
CA THR A 205 2.72 -12.17 -24.51
C THR A 205 2.77 -10.95 -25.43
N ASP A 206 2.74 -9.74 -24.89
CA ASP A 206 2.78 -8.51 -25.67
C ASP A 206 4.22 -8.01 -25.92
N PRO A 207 4.67 -7.98 -27.19
CA PRO A 207 6.01 -7.51 -27.55
C PRO A 207 6.29 -6.05 -27.16
N ALA A 208 5.27 -5.22 -26.90
CA ALA A 208 5.46 -3.87 -26.37
C ALA A 208 6.13 -3.85 -24.97
N TYR A 209 6.00 -4.96 -24.21
CA TYR A 209 6.57 -5.10 -22.86
C TYR A 209 7.88 -5.91 -22.82
N ALA A 210 8.34 -6.46 -23.95
CA ALA A 210 9.51 -7.35 -24.03
C ALA A 210 10.87 -6.69 -23.63
N GLY A 211 10.89 -5.37 -23.45
CA GLY A 211 12.06 -4.62 -22.96
C GLY A 211 11.95 -4.12 -21.51
N TYR A 212 10.78 -4.23 -20.87
CA TYR A 212 10.66 -3.99 -19.44
C TYR A 212 11.21 -5.20 -18.72
N ARG A 213 12.38 -5.03 -18.10
CA ARG A 213 12.95 -6.03 -17.21
C ARG A 213 11.91 -6.39 -16.14
N THR A 214 11.44 -7.64 -16.19
CA THR A 214 10.47 -8.18 -15.24
C THR A 214 11.01 -8.20 -13.81
N ASP A 215 12.27 -7.88 -13.56
CA ASP A 215 12.86 -7.74 -12.23
C ASP A 215 12.07 -6.74 -11.34
N ALA A 216 11.46 -5.70 -11.94
CA ALA A 216 10.58 -4.76 -11.23
C ALA A 216 9.16 -5.31 -10.98
N LEU A 217 8.67 -6.19 -11.87
CA LEU A 217 7.38 -6.87 -11.73
C LEU A 217 7.46 -8.10 -10.81
N ASP A 218 8.58 -8.81 -10.82
CA ASP A 218 8.94 -9.84 -9.84
C ASP A 218 9.11 -9.21 -8.47
N GLY A 219 9.64 -7.98 -8.39
CA GLY A 219 9.62 -7.16 -7.18
C GLY A 219 8.19 -6.87 -6.68
N HIS A 220 7.26 -6.56 -7.57
CA HIS A 220 5.83 -6.31 -7.26
C HIS A 220 5.08 -7.58 -6.83
N LEU A 221 5.33 -8.71 -7.50
CA LEU A 221 4.81 -10.03 -7.10
C LEU A 221 5.44 -10.51 -5.78
N ASN A 222 6.69 -10.12 -5.49
CA ASN A 222 7.36 -10.41 -4.22
C ASN A 222 6.96 -9.43 -3.10
N TYR A 223 6.64 -8.16 -3.39
CA TYR A 223 6.14 -7.18 -2.42
C TYR A 223 4.76 -7.57 -1.87
N ASN A 224 3.88 -8.11 -2.73
CA ASN A 224 2.62 -8.73 -2.31
C ASN A 224 2.79 -9.93 -1.37
N ARG A 225 4.00 -10.52 -1.32
CA ARG A 225 4.37 -11.65 -0.47
C ARG A 225 4.95 -11.21 0.89
N ARG A 226 5.20 -9.90 1.10
CA ARG A 226 6.08 -9.43 2.20
C ARG A 226 5.39 -8.59 3.27
N ILE A 227 4.39 -7.78 2.93
CA ILE A 227 3.67 -6.95 3.92
C ILE A 227 2.63 -7.74 4.74
N HIS A 228 2.22 -8.92 4.30
CA HIS A 228 1.06 -9.59 4.91
C HIS A 228 1.40 -10.51 6.08
N GLY A 229 2.69 -10.79 6.32
CA GLY A 229 3.09 -11.93 7.12
C GLY A 229 2.56 -13.20 6.43
N ASP A 230 3.47 -13.97 5.85
CA ASP A 230 3.21 -15.02 4.87
C ASP A 230 3.04 -14.54 3.40
#